data_AF-B0DMA9-F1
#
_entry.id   AF-B0DMA9-F1
#
_cell.length_a   1.000
_cell.length_b   1.000
_cell.length_c   1.000
_cell.angle_alpha   90.00
_cell.angle_beta   90.00
_cell.angle_gamma   90.00
#
_symmetry.space_group_name_H-M   'P 1'
#
loop_
_entity.id
_entity.type
_entity.pdbx_description
1 polymer ?
#
loop_
_entity_poly.entity_id
_entity_poly.type
_entity_poly.pdbx_seq_one_letter_code
_entity_poly.pdbx_strand_id
1 'polypeptide(L)'
;VGGTSGIGQAMAEALGKYTQGNATIIIAGRNRAAADAIIAKLPKPTTPGVTHEFIECDATLMKNVHVTTKEILSRHPKINFLIMSPGYMTLKGRDETEEGIDRKLALNYYARWTFANGLLPALKRAKEDGEDAKVCSVLGAGKGGEIDVEDLGLKKSFSVAKAALASPTYTDLMMEELAERNQDLTFIHAYPGFVRTNIL
;
A
#
# COMPACT_ATOMS: atom_id res chain seq x y z
N VAL A 1 -1.06 2.79 -3.68
CA VAL A 1 -2.02 1.68 -3.47
C VAL A 1 -3.06 2.09 -2.42
N GLY A 2 -4.35 1.78 -2.66
CA GLY A 2 -5.45 2.21 -1.79
C GLY A 2 -5.83 3.68 -1.99
N GLY A 3 -5.55 4.25 -3.17
CA GLY A 3 -5.65 5.69 -3.43
C GLY A 3 -7.05 6.19 -3.83
N THR A 4 -8.08 5.33 -3.82
CA THR A 4 -9.43 5.66 -4.32
C THR A 4 -10.32 6.30 -3.26
N SER A 5 -9.87 6.42 -2.01
CA SER A 5 -10.63 7.02 -0.91
C SER A 5 -9.74 7.37 0.28
N GLY A 6 -10.24 8.21 1.19
CA GLY A 6 -9.64 8.42 2.51
C GLY A 6 -8.20 8.94 2.44
N ILE A 7 -7.30 8.35 3.23
CA ILE A 7 -5.92 8.83 3.38
C ILE A 7 -5.15 8.70 2.06
N GLY A 8 -5.25 7.55 1.37
CA GLY A 8 -4.55 7.34 0.11
C GLY A 8 -4.95 8.35 -0.97
N GLN A 9 -6.24 8.68 -1.06
CA GLN A 9 -6.73 9.74 -1.94
C GLN A 9 -6.12 11.09 -1.56
N ALA A 10 -6.19 11.47 -0.28
CA ALA A 10 -5.68 12.75 0.19
C ALA A 10 -4.18 12.91 -0.09
N MET A 11 -3.40 11.83 0.05
CA MET A 11 -1.97 11.82 -0.29
C MET A 11 -1.73 11.99 -1.79
N ALA A 12 -2.51 11.34 -2.67
CA ALA A 12 -2.40 11.51 -4.12
C ALA A 12 -2.75 12.94 -4.55
N GLU A 13 -3.82 13.52 -4.00
CA GLU A 13 -4.20 14.90 -4.26
C GLU A 13 -3.17 15.90 -3.74
N ALA A 14 -2.60 15.67 -2.55
CA ALA A 14 -1.57 16.53 -1.98
C ALA A 14 -0.29 16.50 -2.84
N LEU A 15 0.15 15.31 -3.27
CA LEU A 15 1.32 15.18 -4.14
C LEU A 15 1.09 15.88 -5.49
N GLY A 16 -0.05 15.63 -6.14
CA GLY A 16 -0.36 16.27 -7.42
C GLY A 16 -0.47 17.79 -7.32
N LYS A 17 -0.99 18.33 -6.20
CA LYS A 17 -0.98 19.79 -5.95
C LYS A 17 0.43 20.32 -5.72
N TYR A 18 1.22 19.64 -4.89
CA TYR A 18 2.58 20.05 -4.56
C TYR A 18 3.49 20.09 -5.80
N THR A 19 3.36 19.11 -6.69
CA THR A 19 4.16 19.06 -7.94
C THR A 19 3.53 19.82 -9.11
N GLN A 20 2.41 20.53 -8.90
CA GLN A 20 1.63 21.16 -9.97
C GLN A 20 1.30 20.18 -11.12
N GLY A 21 1.02 18.92 -10.76
CA GLY A 21 0.71 17.85 -11.71
C GLY A 21 1.93 17.25 -12.40
N ASN A 22 3.14 17.70 -12.10
CA ASN A 22 4.37 17.23 -12.75
C ASN A 22 5.02 16.03 -12.04
N ALA A 23 4.20 15.20 -11.38
CA ALA A 23 4.60 13.88 -10.91
C ALA A 23 3.75 12.83 -11.58
N THR A 24 4.37 11.74 -12.05
CA THR A 24 3.60 10.60 -12.52
C THR A 24 2.92 9.93 -11.33
N ILE A 25 1.59 9.84 -11.36
CA ILE A 25 0.78 9.34 -10.24
C ILE A 25 0.00 8.11 -10.70
N ILE A 26 0.22 6.99 -10.00
CA ILE A 26 -0.47 5.73 -10.24
C ILE A 26 -1.39 5.44 -9.06
N ILE A 27 -2.70 5.48 -9.30
CA ILE A 27 -3.71 5.08 -8.31
C ILE A 27 -4.02 3.59 -8.53
N ALA A 28 -3.58 2.74 -7.60
CA ALA A 28 -3.97 1.33 -7.58
C ALA A 28 -5.12 1.09 -6.58
N GLY A 29 -6.21 0.46 -7.03
CA GLY A 29 -7.38 0.13 -6.20
C GLY A 29 -8.52 -0.51 -6.98
N ARG A 30 -9.70 -0.68 -6.36
CA ARG A 30 -10.84 -1.38 -6.97
C ARG A 30 -11.79 -0.48 -7.75
N ASN A 31 -11.86 0.80 -7.39
CA ASN A 31 -12.91 1.70 -7.90
C ASN A 31 -12.34 2.67 -8.95
N ARG A 32 -12.47 2.28 -10.23
CA ARG A 32 -12.07 3.10 -11.38
C ARG A 32 -12.75 4.47 -11.39
N ALA A 33 -14.07 4.51 -11.20
CA ALA A 33 -14.81 5.77 -11.24
C ALA A 33 -14.33 6.76 -10.17
N ALA A 34 -14.02 6.29 -8.96
CA ALA A 34 -13.44 7.14 -7.92
C ALA A 34 -12.03 7.62 -8.30
N ALA A 35 -11.19 6.75 -8.87
CA ALA A 35 -9.86 7.13 -9.34
C ALA A 35 -9.92 8.18 -10.46
N ASP A 36 -10.79 7.99 -11.45
CA ASP A 36 -10.97 8.91 -12.57
C ASP A 36 -11.42 10.29 -12.07
N ALA A 37 -12.35 10.31 -11.10
CA ALA A 37 -12.79 11.56 -10.46
C ALA A 37 -11.68 12.26 -9.66
N ILE A 38 -10.74 11.51 -9.07
CA ILE A 38 -9.56 12.07 -8.38
C ILE A 38 -8.58 12.63 -9.42
N ILE A 39 -8.24 11.84 -10.44
CA ILE A 39 -7.31 12.22 -11.52
C ILE A 39 -7.80 13.46 -12.27
N ALA A 40 -9.10 13.58 -12.51
CA ALA A 40 -9.69 14.75 -13.15
C ALA A 40 -9.49 16.06 -12.37
N LYS A 41 -9.32 15.99 -11.04
CA LYS A 41 -9.09 17.15 -10.15
C LYS A 41 -7.62 17.52 -10.00
N LEU A 42 -6.70 16.64 -10.38
CA LEU A 42 -5.26 16.92 -10.30
C LEU A 42 -4.90 18.01 -11.33
N PRO A 43 -3.96 18.92 -11.00
CA PRO A 43 -3.40 19.85 -11.98
C PRO A 43 -2.89 19.07 -13.21
N LYS A 44 -3.06 19.63 -14.41
CA LYS A 44 -2.61 18.95 -15.63
C LYS A 44 -1.07 19.03 -15.73
N PRO A 45 -0.38 17.92 -16.03
CA PRO A 45 1.05 17.95 -16.22
C PRO A 45 1.44 18.89 -17.35
N THR A 46 2.52 19.66 -17.16
CA THR A 46 3.16 20.47 -18.19
C THR A 46 4.48 19.85 -18.66
N THR A 47 5.08 18.98 -17.85
CA THR A 47 6.26 18.20 -18.20
C THR A 47 5.91 17.05 -19.15
N PRO A 48 6.56 16.94 -20.32
CA PRO A 48 6.36 15.82 -21.24
C PRO A 48 6.61 14.46 -20.57
N GLY A 49 5.75 13.47 -20.86
CA GLY A 49 5.88 12.11 -20.35
C GLY A 49 5.34 11.89 -18.93
N VAL A 50 4.90 12.94 -18.23
CA VAL A 50 4.21 12.79 -16.94
C VAL A 50 2.76 12.36 -17.14
N THR A 51 2.33 11.34 -16.42
CA THR A 51 0.98 10.76 -16.55
C THR A 51 0.29 10.57 -15.20
N HIS A 52 -1.04 10.73 -15.18
CA HIS A 52 -1.88 10.32 -14.06
C HIS A 52 -2.76 9.15 -14.51
N GLU A 53 -2.65 8.01 -13.84
CA GLU A 53 -3.27 6.77 -14.29
C GLU A 53 -3.85 5.95 -13.15
N PHE A 54 -4.78 5.06 -13.52
CA PHE A 54 -5.39 4.09 -12.62
C PHE A 54 -5.09 2.67 -13.08
N ILE A 55 -4.72 1.83 -12.11
CA ILE A 55 -4.55 0.39 -12.30
C ILE A 55 -5.52 -0.33 -11.36
N GLU A 56 -6.36 -1.19 -11.93
CA GLU A 56 -7.35 -1.92 -11.17
C GLU A 56 -6.67 -3.07 -10.40
N CYS A 57 -6.94 -3.13 -9.10
CA CYS A 57 -6.39 -4.15 -8.23
C CYS A 57 -7.33 -4.37 -7.03
N ASP A 58 -7.91 -5.56 -6.96
CA ASP A 58 -8.43 -6.08 -5.69
C ASP A 58 -7.29 -6.65 -4.86
N ALA A 59 -6.77 -5.82 -3.96
CA ALA A 59 -5.67 -6.17 -3.06
C ALA A 59 -6.06 -7.16 -1.95
N THR A 60 -7.32 -7.63 -1.89
CA THR A 60 -7.67 -8.76 -1.02
C THR A 60 -7.11 -10.09 -1.54
N LEU A 61 -6.70 -10.17 -2.81
CA LEU A 61 -6.16 -11.38 -3.43
C LEU A 61 -4.69 -11.17 -3.85
N MET A 62 -3.78 -11.99 -3.34
CA MET A 62 -2.35 -11.83 -3.59
C MET A 62 -1.99 -12.12 -5.04
N LYS A 63 -2.70 -13.04 -5.72
CA LYS A 63 -2.57 -13.24 -7.17
C LYS A 63 -2.81 -11.95 -7.95
N ASN A 64 -3.78 -11.13 -7.54
CA ASN A 64 -4.09 -9.87 -8.19
C ASN A 64 -2.99 -8.83 -7.91
N VAL A 65 -2.45 -8.81 -6.69
CA VAL A 65 -1.32 -7.95 -6.35
C VAL A 65 -0.10 -8.30 -7.20
N HIS A 66 0.22 -9.59 -7.38
CA HIS A 66 1.32 -10.03 -8.25
C HIS A 66 1.13 -9.64 -9.72
N VAL A 67 -0.08 -9.75 -10.26
CA VAL A 67 -0.38 -9.29 -11.62
C VAL A 67 -0.20 -7.78 -11.72
N THR A 68 -0.72 -7.05 -10.74
CA THR A 68 -0.65 -5.59 -10.67
C THR A 68 0.80 -5.09 -10.59
N THR A 69 1.65 -5.70 -9.76
CA THR A 69 3.06 -5.29 -9.65
C THR A 69 3.81 -5.53 -10.94
N LYS A 70 3.57 -6.66 -11.63
CA LYS A 70 4.15 -6.93 -12.95
C LYS A 70 3.70 -5.90 -14.00
N GLU A 71 2.41 -5.56 -14.01
CA GLU A 71 1.89 -4.53 -14.90
C GLU A 71 2.57 -3.17 -14.64
N ILE A 72 2.64 -2.75 -13.37
CA ILE A 72 3.33 -1.51 -12.97
C ILE A 72 4.78 -1.52 -13.45
N LEU A 73 5.53 -2.59 -13.18
CA LEU A 73 6.95 -2.69 -13.60
C LEU A 73 7.12 -2.61 -15.12
N SER A 74 6.17 -3.14 -15.89
CA SER A 74 6.23 -3.10 -17.36
C SER A 74 6.02 -1.70 -17.95
N ARG A 75 5.26 -0.86 -17.24
CA ARG A 75 4.91 0.52 -17.66
C ARG A 75 5.82 1.57 -17.04
N HIS A 76 6.26 1.32 -15.81
CA HIS A 76 7.00 2.25 -14.95
C HIS A 76 8.21 1.53 -14.37
N PRO A 77 9.36 1.55 -15.07
CA PRO A 77 10.58 0.89 -14.60
C PRO A 77 11.19 1.57 -13.37
N LYS A 78 10.66 2.73 -12.96
CA LYS A 78 11.11 3.51 -11.79
C LYS A 78 9.94 3.89 -10.90
N ILE A 79 10.15 3.77 -9.60
CA ILE A 79 9.21 4.23 -8.57
C ILE A 79 10.00 5.00 -7.51
N ASN A 80 9.68 6.28 -7.33
CA ASN A 80 10.29 7.11 -6.29
C ASN A 80 9.50 7.03 -4.97
N PHE A 81 8.17 6.85 -5.04
CA PHE A 81 7.33 6.83 -3.83
C PHE A 81 6.27 5.74 -3.93
N LEU A 82 6.44 4.67 -3.13
CA LEU A 82 5.42 3.65 -2.94
C LEU A 82 4.63 3.94 -1.67
N ILE A 83 3.39 4.38 -1.82
CA ILE A 83 2.46 4.59 -0.69
C ILE A 83 1.43 3.46 -0.65
N MET A 84 1.33 2.80 0.50
CA MET A 84 0.39 1.72 0.77
C MET A 84 -0.55 2.16 1.89
N SER A 85 -1.80 2.39 1.55
CA SER A 85 -2.87 2.77 2.48
C SER A 85 -4.11 1.86 2.53
N PRO A 86 -4.25 0.74 1.78
CA PRO A 86 -5.44 -0.11 1.92
C PRO A 86 -5.62 -0.60 3.35
N GLY A 87 -6.82 -0.51 3.89
CA GLY A 87 -7.14 -1.03 5.20
C GLY A 87 -8.53 -1.62 5.22
N TYR A 88 -8.72 -2.62 6.08
CA TYR A 88 -10.02 -3.21 6.34
C TYR A 88 -10.30 -3.26 7.83
N MET A 89 -11.48 -2.76 8.20
CA MET A 89 -12.02 -2.84 9.55
C MET A 89 -13.30 -3.65 9.49
N THR A 90 -13.43 -4.61 10.41
CA THR A 90 -14.61 -5.46 10.54
C THR A 90 -14.78 -5.85 11.99
N LEU A 91 -16.03 -5.99 12.43
CA LEU A 91 -16.40 -6.58 13.70
C LEU A 91 -16.81 -8.06 13.55
N LYS A 92 -16.86 -8.56 12.31
CA LYS A 92 -17.13 -9.97 12.03
C LYS A 92 -15.91 -10.82 12.43
N GLY A 93 -16.15 -12.11 12.60
CA GLY A 93 -15.08 -13.09 12.78
C GLY A 93 -14.20 -13.23 11.54
N ARG A 94 -13.39 -14.29 11.52
CA ARG A 94 -12.50 -14.61 10.40
C ARG A 94 -13.31 -14.72 9.11
N ASP A 95 -12.84 -14.07 8.06
CA ASP A 95 -13.46 -14.07 6.73
C ASP A 95 -12.37 -14.34 5.70
N GLU A 96 -12.38 -15.52 5.08
CA GLU A 96 -11.30 -15.94 4.19
C GLU A 96 -11.57 -15.57 2.73
N THR A 97 -10.48 -15.21 2.06
CA THR A 97 -10.43 -15.15 0.60
C THR A 97 -10.40 -16.57 0.02
N GLU A 98 -10.56 -16.70 -1.29
CA GLU A 98 -10.34 -17.97 -1.99
C GLU A 98 -8.90 -18.52 -1.86
N GLU A 99 -7.95 -17.71 -1.38
CA GLU A 99 -6.57 -18.11 -1.11
C GLU A 99 -6.38 -18.61 0.34
N GLY A 100 -7.45 -18.69 1.14
CA GLY A 100 -7.39 -19.12 2.55
C GLY A 100 -6.72 -18.11 3.48
N ILE A 101 -6.68 -16.84 3.07
CA ILE A 101 -6.15 -15.71 3.85
C ILE A 101 -7.33 -14.92 4.41
N ASP A 102 -7.30 -14.57 5.70
CA ASP A 102 -8.29 -13.67 6.26
C ASP A 102 -8.25 -12.30 5.57
N ARG A 103 -9.39 -11.73 5.18
CA ARG A 103 -9.49 -10.49 4.41
C ARG A 103 -8.86 -9.29 5.10
N LYS A 104 -8.92 -9.23 6.44
CA LYS A 104 -8.26 -8.18 7.20
C LYS A 104 -6.75 -8.33 7.10
N LEU A 105 -6.21 -9.52 7.30
CA LEU A 105 -4.78 -9.78 7.13
C LEU A 105 -4.33 -9.58 5.67
N ALA A 106 -5.16 -9.96 4.69
CA ALA A 106 -4.89 -9.78 3.27
C ALA A 106 -4.61 -8.30 2.96
N LEU A 107 -5.47 -7.38 3.40
CA LEU A 107 -5.29 -5.95 3.15
C LEU A 107 -4.31 -5.27 4.11
N ASN A 108 -4.38 -5.59 5.40
CA ASN A 108 -3.58 -4.90 6.41
C ASN A 108 -2.12 -5.36 6.45
N TYR A 109 -1.79 -6.53 5.90
CA TYR A 109 -0.42 -7.04 5.91
C TYR A 109 0.02 -7.60 4.55
N TYR A 110 -0.58 -8.70 4.08
CA TYR A 110 -0.03 -9.46 2.95
C TYR A 110 0.03 -8.65 1.64
N ALA A 111 -0.98 -7.84 1.34
CA ALA A 111 -0.97 -6.95 0.18
C ALA A 111 0.20 -5.97 0.25
N ARG A 112 0.48 -5.43 1.43
CA ARG A 112 1.55 -4.45 1.64
C ARG A 112 2.92 -5.08 1.44
N TRP A 113 3.12 -6.25 2.03
CA TRP A 113 4.33 -7.04 1.78
C TRP A 113 4.50 -7.35 0.30
N THR A 114 3.44 -7.83 -0.36
CA THR A 114 3.49 -8.22 -1.77
C THR A 114 3.75 -7.04 -2.70
N PHE A 115 3.17 -5.87 -2.45
CA PHE A 115 3.46 -4.64 -3.19
C PHE A 115 4.89 -4.15 -2.95
N ALA A 116 5.34 -4.08 -1.69
CA ALA A 116 6.68 -3.62 -1.36
C ALA A 116 7.77 -4.52 -1.98
N ASN A 117 7.64 -5.84 -1.80
CA ASN A 117 8.56 -6.80 -2.38
C ASN A 117 8.48 -6.83 -3.91
N GLY A 118 7.27 -6.84 -4.47
CA GLY A 118 7.05 -6.93 -5.92
C GLY A 118 7.52 -5.70 -6.69
N LEU A 119 7.52 -4.52 -6.08
CA LEU A 119 7.96 -3.26 -6.72
C LEU A 119 9.39 -2.86 -6.34
N LEU A 120 10.08 -3.66 -5.53
CA LEU A 120 11.46 -3.44 -5.12
C LEU A 120 12.43 -3.20 -6.30
N PRO A 121 12.33 -3.91 -7.46
CA PRO A 121 13.19 -3.62 -8.60
C PRO A 121 13.08 -2.19 -9.12
N ALA A 122 11.87 -1.61 -9.19
CA ALA A 122 11.68 -0.24 -9.68
C ALA A 122 12.09 0.82 -8.65
N LEU A 123 11.95 0.51 -7.35
CA LEU A 123 12.47 1.35 -6.27
C LEU A 123 14.01 1.42 -6.32
N LYS A 124 14.67 0.27 -6.51
CA LYS A 124 16.13 0.20 -6.67
C LYS A 124 16.61 0.91 -7.93
N ARG A 125 15.91 0.75 -9.06
CA ARG A 125 16.25 1.47 -10.30
C ARG A 125 16.25 2.99 -10.09
N ALA A 126 15.28 3.54 -9.35
CA ALA A 126 15.28 4.96 -9.04
C ALA A 126 16.53 5.39 -8.24
N LYS A 127 16.94 4.59 -7.24
CA LYS A 127 18.17 4.83 -6.48
C LYS A 127 19.43 4.74 -7.33
N GLU A 128 19.52 3.73 -8.20
CA GLU A 128 20.64 3.52 -9.12
C GLU A 128 20.82 4.71 -10.09
N ASP A 129 19.71 5.34 -10.49
CA ASP A 129 19.71 6.55 -11.32
C ASP A 129 20.00 7.84 -10.52
N GLY A 130 20.32 7.73 -9.22
CA GLY A 130 20.62 8.86 -8.34
C GLY A 130 19.40 9.61 -7.82
N GLU A 131 18.19 9.07 -8.00
CA GLU A 131 16.95 9.66 -7.50
C GLU A 131 16.66 9.20 -6.05
N ASP A 132 15.74 9.90 -5.38
CA ASP A 132 15.23 9.45 -4.09
C ASP A 132 14.12 8.40 -4.29
N ALA A 133 14.09 7.40 -3.39
CA ALA A 133 13.10 6.34 -3.41
C ALA A 133 12.69 5.92 -1.99
N LYS A 134 11.37 5.89 -1.72
CA LYS A 134 10.81 5.60 -0.40
C LYS A 134 9.57 4.72 -0.48
N VAL A 135 9.42 3.89 0.55
CA VAL A 135 8.23 3.07 0.78
C VAL A 135 7.56 3.54 2.06
N CYS A 136 6.25 3.81 2.00
CA CYS A 136 5.46 4.23 3.13
C CYS A 136 4.20 3.36 3.26
N SER A 137 4.03 2.75 4.43
CA SER A 137 2.82 2.03 4.82
C SER A 137 2.06 2.86 5.84
N VAL A 138 0.83 3.24 5.50
CA VAL A 138 -0.11 3.90 6.41
C VAL A 138 -0.97 2.83 7.09
N LEU A 139 -0.71 2.58 8.37
CA LEU A 139 -1.50 1.67 9.21
C LEU A 139 -1.41 2.11 10.67
N GLY A 140 -0.59 1.44 11.49
CA GLY A 140 -0.67 1.43 12.95
C GLY A 140 0.70 1.34 13.61
N ALA A 141 1.69 2.06 13.07
CA ALA A 141 3.08 2.01 13.54
C ALA A 141 3.20 2.07 15.06
N GLY A 142 3.87 1.07 15.66
CA GLY A 142 4.06 0.96 17.10
C GLY A 142 2.76 0.81 17.91
N LYS A 143 1.64 0.46 17.26
CA LYS A 143 0.34 0.13 17.87
C LYS A 143 0.02 -1.36 17.79
N GLY A 144 1.03 -2.17 17.46
CA GLY A 144 0.93 -3.62 17.45
C GLY A 144 0.85 -4.23 18.85
N GLY A 145 0.68 -5.55 18.89
CA GLY A 145 0.73 -6.35 20.11
C GLY A 145 1.48 -7.66 19.90
N GLU A 146 1.41 -8.54 20.90
CA GLU A 146 2.01 -9.88 20.82
C GLU A 146 1.47 -10.68 19.62
N ILE A 147 2.37 -11.46 19.01
CA ILE A 147 2.05 -12.33 17.88
C ILE A 147 2.33 -13.79 18.27
N ASP A 148 1.51 -14.69 17.74
CA ASP A 148 1.74 -16.13 17.82
C ASP A 148 2.47 -16.58 16.55
N VAL A 149 3.75 -16.93 16.69
CA VAL A 149 4.60 -17.37 15.58
C VAL A 149 4.15 -18.74 15.02
N GLU A 150 3.42 -19.53 15.80
CA GLU A 150 2.86 -20.83 15.40
C GLU A 150 1.47 -20.70 14.73
N ASP A 151 0.95 -19.46 14.63
CA ASP A 151 -0.34 -19.12 14.02
C ASP A 151 -0.33 -17.74 13.34
N LEU A 152 0.71 -17.44 12.53
CA LEU A 152 0.84 -16.15 11.83
C LEU A 152 -0.34 -15.80 10.91
N GLY A 153 -1.02 -16.83 10.39
CA GLY A 153 -2.22 -16.65 9.59
C GLY A 153 -3.48 -16.40 10.41
N LEU A 154 -3.41 -16.45 11.75
CA LEU A 154 -4.53 -16.43 12.70
C LEU A 154 -5.60 -17.46 12.36
N LYS A 155 -5.22 -18.68 11.96
CA LYS A 155 -6.16 -19.74 11.58
C LYS A 155 -6.74 -20.44 12.82
N LYS A 156 -5.96 -20.58 13.89
CA LYS A 156 -6.37 -21.30 15.11
C LYS A 156 -6.93 -20.35 16.16
N SER A 157 -6.38 -19.15 16.24
CA SER A 157 -6.54 -18.26 17.39
C SER A 157 -7.19 -16.92 17.05
N PHE A 158 -7.87 -16.83 15.90
CA PHE A 158 -8.46 -15.59 15.40
C PHE A 158 -9.36 -14.91 16.43
N SER A 159 -9.13 -13.62 16.62
CA SER A 159 -10.14 -12.69 17.12
C SER A 159 -9.96 -11.34 16.43
N VAL A 160 -11.02 -10.53 16.38
CA VAL A 160 -10.95 -9.17 15.82
C VAL A 160 -9.83 -8.36 16.48
N ALA A 161 -9.70 -8.47 17.79
CA ALA A 161 -8.66 -7.79 18.56
C ALA A 161 -7.26 -8.30 18.20
N LYS A 162 -7.05 -9.62 18.12
CA LYS A 162 -5.75 -10.20 17.72
C LYS A 162 -5.37 -9.79 16.31
N ALA A 163 -6.29 -9.87 15.35
CA ALA A 163 -6.00 -9.45 13.97
C ALA A 163 -5.70 -7.95 13.87
N ALA A 164 -6.36 -7.11 14.68
CA ALA A 164 -6.10 -5.68 14.75
C ALA A 164 -4.71 -5.33 15.35
N LEU A 165 -4.24 -6.11 16.33
CA LEU A 165 -2.93 -5.92 16.96
C LEU A 165 -1.78 -6.61 16.22
N ALA A 166 -2.04 -7.75 15.59
CA ALA A 166 -1.01 -8.49 14.85
C ALA A 166 -0.62 -7.79 13.55
N SER A 167 -1.58 -7.21 12.80
CA SER A 167 -1.28 -6.59 11.50
C SER A 167 -0.26 -5.43 11.60
N PRO A 168 -0.34 -4.52 12.58
CA PRO A 168 0.70 -3.51 12.78
C PRO A 168 2.04 -4.11 13.19
N THR A 169 2.09 -5.08 14.11
CA THR A 169 3.35 -5.77 14.47
C THR A 169 4.02 -6.41 13.26
N TYR A 170 3.24 -7.12 12.43
CA TYR A 170 3.76 -7.70 11.19
C TYR A 170 4.29 -6.63 10.23
N THR A 171 3.64 -5.47 10.17
CA THR A 171 4.04 -4.36 9.30
C THR A 171 5.28 -3.64 9.83
N ASP A 172 5.41 -3.45 11.14
CA ASP A 172 6.61 -2.90 11.80
C ASP A 172 7.82 -3.79 11.46
N LEU A 173 7.74 -5.09 11.77
CA LEU A 173 8.81 -6.06 11.52
C LEU A 173 9.14 -6.19 10.02
N MET A 174 8.14 -6.16 9.15
CA MET A 174 8.36 -6.17 7.71
C MET A 174 9.15 -4.94 7.24
N MET A 175 8.81 -3.74 7.75
CA MET A 175 9.49 -2.52 7.33
C MET A 175 10.93 -2.47 7.82
N GLU A 176 11.18 -2.94 9.06
CA GLU A 176 12.53 -3.10 9.60
C GLU A 176 13.36 -4.07 8.77
N GLU A 177 12.86 -5.29 8.52
CA GLU A 177 13.55 -6.30 7.72
C GLU A 177 13.84 -5.83 6.29
N LEU A 178 12.88 -5.15 5.65
CA LEU A 178 13.08 -4.61 4.30
C LEU A 178 14.14 -3.49 4.29
N ALA A 179 14.20 -2.67 5.33
CA ALA A 179 15.24 -1.65 5.46
C ALA A 179 16.62 -2.28 5.66
N GLU A 180 16.74 -3.31 6.50
CA GLU A 180 18.00 -4.02 6.72
C GLU A 180 18.55 -4.64 5.43
N ARG A 181 17.67 -5.24 4.61
CA ARG A 181 18.05 -5.84 3.32
C ARG A 181 18.31 -4.83 2.20
N ASN A 182 17.87 -3.59 2.36
CA ASN A 182 17.93 -2.55 1.32
C ASN A 182 18.34 -1.21 1.94
N GLN A 183 19.57 -1.14 2.43
CA GLN A 183 20.09 -0.03 3.24
C GLN A 183 20.09 1.34 2.53
N ASP A 184 19.96 1.36 1.20
CA ASP A 184 19.88 2.55 0.36
C ASP A 184 18.45 3.10 0.19
N LEU A 185 17.44 2.32 0.60
CA LEU A 185 16.02 2.66 0.53
C LEU A 185 15.45 3.05 1.90
N THR A 186 14.54 4.02 1.91
CA THR A 186 13.82 4.41 3.13
C THR A 186 12.49 3.66 3.23
N PHE A 187 12.25 3.00 4.36
CA PHE A 187 10.98 2.35 4.70
C PHE A 187 10.33 3.04 5.89
N ILE A 188 9.04 3.35 5.77
CA ILE A 188 8.27 4.11 6.76
C ILE A 188 7.00 3.33 7.08
N HIS A 189 6.76 3.08 8.36
CA HIS A 189 5.44 2.73 8.86
C HIS A 189 4.88 3.94 9.61
N ALA A 190 3.70 4.41 9.21
CA ALA A 190 3.06 5.58 9.78
C ALA A 190 1.73 5.23 10.43
N TYR A 191 1.49 5.77 11.63
CA TYR A 191 0.18 5.81 12.27
C TYR A 191 -0.42 7.21 12.11
N PRO A 192 -1.48 7.39 11.31
CA PRO A 192 -2.08 8.70 11.04
C PRO A 192 -3.02 9.18 12.16
N GLY A 193 -3.16 8.41 13.24
CA GLY A 193 -4.25 8.60 14.20
C GLY A 193 -5.61 8.16 13.65
N PHE A 194 -6.67 8.51 14.37
CA PHE A 194 -8.03 8.28 13.89
C PHE A 194 -8.42 9.33 12.86
N VAL A 195 -8.65 8.88 11.62
CA VAL A 195 -9.05 9.74 10.50
C VAL A 195 -10.47 9.39 10.05
N ARG A 196 -11.32 10.41 9.90
CA ARG A 196 -12.69 10.24 9.40
C ARG A 196 -12.66 9.80 7.92
N THR A 197 -12.82 8.50 7.70
CA THR A 197 -12.80 7.84 6.38
C THR A 197 -13.94 6.82 6.29
N ASN A 198 -14.18 6.29 5.10
CA ASN A 198 -15.17 5.23 4.86
C ASN A 198 -14.54 3.82 5.02
N ILE A 199 -13.68 3.62 6.04
CA ILE A 199 -12.95 2.36 6.26
C ILE A 199 -13.81 1.27 6.95
N LEU A 200 -14.95 1.66 7.52
CA LEU A 200 -15.97 0.79 8.12
C LEU A 200 -16.85 0.12 7.06
#